data_AF-A0A7S2KT54-F1
#
_entry.id   AF-A0A7S2KT54-F1
#
_cell.length_a   1.000
_cell.length_b   1.000
_cell.length_c   1.000
_cell.angle_alpha   90.00
_cell.angle_beta   90.00
_cell.angle_gamma   90.00
#
_symmetry.space_group_name_H-M   'P 1'
#
loop_
_entity.id
_entity.type
_entity.pdbx_description
1 polymer ?
#
loop_
_entity_poly.entity_id
_entity_poly.type
_entity_poly.pdbx_seq_one_letter_code
_entity_poly.pdbx_strand_id
1 'polypeptide(L)'
;AAPVWRDPLPFQVLARGACVDWGLRPVLDGATCVAAARMLNVQRPVLQYTADAGRPEGCHLLQQLDSAETTLWLSLGAMNRGNGASTANGDSRSPICSQLAI
;
A
#
# COMPACT_ATOMS: atom_id res chain seq x y z
N ALA A 1 -11.04 -28.37 -17.90
CA ALA A 1 -10.50 -27.11 -17.38
C ALA A 1 -11.24 -26.80 -16.08
N ALA A 2 -10.54 -26.74 -14.94
CA ALA A 2 -11.16 -26.38 -13.67
C ALA A 2 -11.43 -24.86 -13.61
N PRO A 3 -12.50 -24.40 -12.94
CA PRO A 3 -12.73 -22.99 -12.74
C PRO A 3 -11.59 -22.37 -11.92
N VAL A 4 -10.99 -21.30 -12.45
CA VAL A 4 -10.09 -20.43 -11.68
C VAL A 4 -10.95 -19.66 -10.71
N TRP A 5 -11.18 -20.21 -9.52
CA TRP A 5 -11.60 -19.40 -8.38
C TRP A 5 -10.43 -18.46 -8.10
N ARG A 6 -10.54 -17.21 -8.55
CA ARG A 6 -9.64 -16.17 -8.06
C ARG A 6 -10.06 -15.93 -6.62
N ASP A 7 -9.41 -16.62 -5.69
CA ASP A 7 -9.38 -16.15 -4.32
C ASP A 7 -9.00 -14.66 -4.36
N PRO A 8 -9.68 -13.79 -3.59
CA PRO A 8 -9.26 -12.40 -3.47
C PRO A 8 -7.77 -12.38 -3.13
N LEU A 9 -6.99 -11.55 -3.81
CA LEU A 9 -5.59 -11.38 -3.43
C LEU A 9 -5.55 -11.05 -1.94
N PRO A 10 -4.60 -11.62 -1.17
CA PRO A 10 -4.49 -11.34 0.26
C PRO A 10 -4.15 -9.87 0.56
N PHE A 11 -3.90 -9.08 -0.50
CA PHE A 11 -3.62 -7.67 -0.45
C PHE A 11 -4.58 -6.88 -1.33
N GLN A 12 -4.92 -5.67 -0.89
CA GLN A 12 -5.71 -4.73 -1.66
C GLN A 12 -5.19 -3.30 -1.49
N VAL A 13 -5.33 -2.49 -2.53
CA VAL A 13 -5.03 -1.06 -2.50
C VAL A 13 -6.31 -0.30 -2.11
N LEU A 14 -6.21 0.62 -1.16
CA LEU A 14 -7.32 1.50 -0.82
C LEU A 14 -7.13 2.88 -1.44
N ALA A 15 -8.20 3.39 -2.07
CA ALA A 15 -8.24 4.78 -2.56
C ALA A 15 -8.61 5.79 -1.47
N ARG A 16 -9.15 5.34 -0.32
CA ARG A 16 -9.61 6.19 0.78
C ARG A 16 -9.56 5.45 2.12
N GLY A 17 -9.35 6.20 3.21
CA GLY A 17 -9.32 5.66 4.57
C GLY A 17 -8.08 4.80 4.86
N ALA A 18 -7.94 4.40 6.12
CA ALA A 18 -6.88 3.56 6.62
C ALA A 18 -7.26 2.08 6.55
N CYS A 19 -6.26 1.18 6.53
CA CYS A 19 -6.54 -0.27 6.49
C CYS A 19 -7.49 -0.70 7.61
N VAL A 20 -7.30 -0.16 8.81
CA VAL A 20 -8.12 -0.47 9.99
C VAL A 20 -9.58 -0.04 9.86
N ASP A 21 -9.87 1.01 9.09
CA ASP A 21 -11.24 1.48 8.84
C ASP A 21 -12.07 0.46 8.05
N TRP A 22 -11.39 -0.42 7.31
CA TRP A 22 -11.98 -1.46 6.47
C TRP A 22 -11.83 -2.86 7.07
N GLY A 23 -11.41 -2.98 8.34
CA GLY A 23 -11.14 -4.26 8.98
C GLY A 23 -9.90 -4.99 8.44
N LEU A 24 -9.02 -4.28 7.74
CA LEU A 24 -7.77 -4.79 7.18
C LEU A 24 -6.59 -4.40 8.05
N ARG A 25 -5.41 -4.94 7.74
CA ARG A 25 -4.16 -4.60 8.44
C ARG A 25 -3.17 -3.87 7.55
N PRO A 26 -2.46 -2.85 8.06
CA PRO A 26 -1.35 -2.24 7.34
C PRO A 26 -0.21 -3.26 7.16
N VAL A 27 0.46 -3.22 6.00
CA VAL A 27 1.67 -4.02 5.77
C VAL A 27 2.87 -3.25 6.29
N LEU A 28 3.52 -3.76 7.33
CA LEU A 28 4.57 -3.05 8.08
C LEU A 28 5.99 -3.51 7.77
N ASP A 29 6.17 -4.62 7.05
CA ASP A 29 7.47 -5.17 6.70
C ASP A 29 7.79 -5.03 5.21
N GLY A 30 9.07 -4.79 4.90
CA GLY A 30 9.49 -4.53 3.52
C GLY A 30 9.33 -5.74 2.59
N ALA A 31 9.57 -6.95 3.09
CA ALA A 31 9.47 -8.17 2.29
C ALA A 31 8.02 -8.40 1.82
N THR A 32 7.05 -8.28 2.72
CA THR A 32 5.63 -8.39 2.41
C THR A 32 5.15 -7.21 1.58
N CYS A 33 5.68 -6.00 1.78
CA CYS A 33 5.34 -4.85 0.94
C CYS A 33 5.71 -5.09 -0.54
N VAL A 34 6.90 -5.64 -0.81
CA VAL A 34 7.32 -6.02 -2.15
C VAL A 34 6.48 -7.18 -2.70
N ALA A 35 6.20 -8.20 -1.88
CA ALA A 35 5.36 -9.33 -2.29
C ALA A 35 3.94 -8.87 -2.65
N ALA A 36 3.34 -8.01 -1.83
CA ALA A 36 2.02 -7.43 -2.04
C ALA A 36 1.97 -6.61 -3.34
N ALA A 37 2.98 -5.76 -3.58
CA ALA A 37 3.07 -5.00 -4.83
C ALA A 37 3.14 -5.92 -6.06
N ARG A 38 3.89 -7.02 -6.01
CA ARG A 38 3.94 -8.02 -7.10
C ARG A 38 2.59 -8.69 -7.33
N MET A 39 1.90 -9.07 -6.26
CA MET A 39 0.57 -9.67 -6.34
C MET A 39 -0.47 -8.70 -6.92
N LEU A 40 -0.28 -7.41 -6.66
CA LEU A 40 -1.09 -6.31 -7.20
C LEU A 40 -0.65 -5.86 -8.61
N ASN A 41 0.18 -6.65 -9.30
CA ASN A 41 0.68 -6.40 -10.66
C ASN A 41 1.51 -5.12 -10.84
N VAL A 42 2.13 -4.60 -9.76
CA VAL A 42 3.15 -3.56 -9.90
C VAL A 42 4.38 -4.19 -10.54
N GLN A 43 4.74 -3.73 -11.74
CA GLN A 43 5.90 -4.26 -12.45
C GLN A 43 7.19 -3.75 -11.82
N ARG A 44 8.12 -4.67 -11.50
CA ARG A 44 9.44 -4.36 -10.93
C ARG A 44 9.36 -3.39 -9.73
N PRO A 45 8.65 -3.76 -8.64
CA PRO A 45 8.51 -2.86 -7.51
C PRO A 45 9.88 -2.60 -6.87
N VAL A 46 10.28 -1.33 -6.84
CA VAL A 46 11.45 -0.85 -6.09
C VAL A 46 10.93 -0.26 -4.79
N LEU A 47 11.24 -0.92 -3.67
CA LEU A 47 10.80 -0.46 -2.35
C LEU A 47 11.66 0.71 -1.89
N GLN A 48 10.98 1.81 -1.54
CA GLN A 48 11.56 2.97 -0.88
C GLN A 48 11.06 3.07 0.56
N TYR A 49 11.85 3.67 1.44
CA TYR A 49 11.49 3.87 2.84
C TYR A 49 11.36 5.37 3.13
N THR A 50 10.41 5.73 3.99
CA THR A 50 10.26 7.10 4.48
C THR A 50 9.90 7.10 5.97
N ALA A 51 10.37 8.13 6.68
CA ALA A 51 9.99 8.43 8.05
C ALA A 51 9.10 9.68 8.15
N ASP A 52 8.68 10.25 7.01
CA ASP A 52 7.91 11.49 6.96
C ASP A 52 6.53 11.36 7.60
N ALA A 53 6.04 12.47 8.14
CA ALA A 53 4.69 12.53 8.72
C ALA A 53 3.62 12.62 7.63
N GLY A 54 2.38 12.30 7.99
CA GLY A 54 1.23 12.44 7.08
C GLY A 54 1.33 11.52 5.87
N ARG A 55 1.96 10.35 6.05
CA ARG A 55 1.98 9.26 5.07
C ARG A 55 1.04 8.15 5.53
N PRO A 56 0.53 7.31 4.62
CA PRO A 56 -0.23 6.13 5.01
C PRO A 56 0.59 5.25 5.95
N GLU A 57 -0.08 4.56 6.85
CA GLU A 57 0.56 3.56 7.71
C GLU A 57 1.12 2.41 6.88
N GLY A 58 2.42 2.17 6.99
CA GLY A 58 3.07 1.06 6.31
C GLY A 58 3.17 1.22 4.78
N CYS A 59 2.97 0.10 4.08
CA CYS A 59 3.20 -0.04 2.65
C CYS A 59 2.15 0.74 1.84
N HIS A 60 2.59 1.52 0.86
CA HIS A 60 1.70 2.28 0.00
C HIS A 60 2.30 2.51 -1.38
N LEU A 61 1.41 2.75 -2.34
CA LEU A 61 1.77 3.24 -3.66
C LEU A 61 1.73 4.76 -3.65
N LEU A 62 2.72 5.38 -4.29
CA LEU A 62 2.75 6.81 -4.59
C LEU A 62 2.61 6.99 -6.09
N GLN A 63 1.53 7.65 -6.50
CA GLN A 63 1.35 8.13 -7.86
C GLN A 63 1.59 9.64 -7.86
N GLN A 64 2.62 10.07 -8.59
CA GLN A 64 2.97 11.49 -8.66
C GLN A 64 2.10 12.19 -9.71
N LEU A 65 1.77 13.47 -9.51
CA LEU A 65 0.92 14.21 -10.46
C LEU A 65 1.56 14.30 -11.86
N ASP A 66 2.85 14.63 -11.90
CA ASP A 66 3.58 14.93 -13.13
C ASP A 66 4.22 13.70 -13.79
N SER A 67 4.00 12.51 -13.22
CA SER A 67 4.57 11.25 -13.72
C SER A 67 3.50 10.17 -13.83
N ALA A 68 3.56 9.40 -14.92
CA ALA A 68 2.77 8.17 -15.04
C ALA A 68 3.33 7.03 -14.17
N GLU A 69 4.49 7.24 -13.53
CA GLU A 69 5.12 6.22 -12.69
C GLU A 69 4.44 6.12 -11.32
N THR A 70 4.20 4.88 -10.91
CA THR A 70 3.76 4.53 -9.56
C THR A 70 4.93 3.89 -8.83
N THR A 71 5.30 4.47 -7.69
CA THR A 71 6.42 3.99 -6.86
C THR A 71 5.93 3.31 -5.58
N LEU A 72 6.70 2.35 -5.07
CA LEU A 72 6.38 1.61 -3.86
C LEU A 72 7.13 2.19 -2.65
N TRP A 73 6.40 2.45 -1.57
CA TRP A 73 6.94 3.05 -0.35
C TRP A 73 6.51 2.30 0.91
N LEU A 74 7.37 2.31 1.92
CA LEU A 74 7.06 1.88 3.28
C LEU A 74 7.30 3.02 4.27
N SER A 75 6.24 3.45 4.95
CA SER A 75 6.31 4.44 6.03
C SER A 75 6.69 3.76 7.35
N LEU A 76 7.81 4.17 7.96
CA LEU A 76 8.33 3.58 9.19
C LEU A 76 7.97 4.34 10.47
N GLY A 77 7.49 5.58 10.36
CA GLY A 77 7.22 6.44 11.51
C GLY A 77 5.94 6.08 12.27
N ALA A 78 6.00 5.96 13.60
CA ALA A 78 4.84 5.72 14.45
C ALA A 78 3.77 6.82 14.36
N MET A 79 4.16 8.03 13.96
CA MET A 79 3.24 9.14 13.68
C MET A 79 2.32 8.91 12.48
N ASN A 80 2.59 7.87 11.67
CA ASN A 80 1.73 7.47 10.56
C ASN A 80 0.71 6.40 10.95
N ARG A 81 0.69 5.95 12.21
CA ARG A 81 -0.26 4.94 12.68
C ARG A 81 -1.71 5.42 12.51
N GLY A 82 -2.54 4.60 11.88
CA GLY A 82 -3.93 4.93 11.56
C GLY A 82 -4.09 5.88 10.37
N ASN A 83 -3.01 6.33 9.72
CA ASN A 83 -3.13 7.15 8.52
C ASN A 83 -3.51 6.28 7.32
N GLY A 84 -4.46 6.78 6.54
CA GLY A 84 -4.95 6.14 5.34
C GLY A 84 -4.43 6.74 4.06
N ALA A 85 -5.17 6.47 2.98
CA ALA A 85 -4.95 7.13 1.70
C ALA A 85 -4.91 8.66 1.87
N SER A 86 -4.01 9.30 1.13
CA SER A 86 -3.79 10.74 1.23
C SER A 86 -3.47 11.33 -0.13
N THR A 87 -3.91 12.57 -0.37
CA THR A 87 -3.51 13.34 -1.56
C THR A 87 -2.86 14.63 -1.09
N ALA A 88 -1.65 14.94 -1.60
CA ALA A 88 -0.93 16.16 -1.25
C ALA A 88 -0.14 16.66 -2.45
N ASN A 89 -0.24 17.96 -2.76
CA ASN A 89 0.44 18.58 -3.90
C ASN A 89 0.20 17.86 -5.25
N GLY A 90 -1.00 17.27 -5.43
CA GLY A 90 -1.34 16.47 -6.60
C GLY A 90 -0.91 15.01 -6.55
N ASP A 91 0.02 14.65 -5.67
CA ASP A 91 0.44 13.27 -5.46
C ASP A 91 -0.60 12.49 -4.67
N SER A 92 -0.91 11.28 -5.13
CA SER A 92 -1.83 10.37 -4.45
C SER A 92 -1.07 9.21 -3.83
N ARG A 93 -1.34 8.96 -2.54
CA ARG A 93 -0.80 7.83 -1.80
C ARG A 93 -1.91 6.88 -1.41
N SER A 94 -1.76 5.62 -1.80
CA SER A 94 -2.77 4.59 -1.63
C SER A 94 -2.19 3.43 -0.81
N PRO A 95 -2.67 3.19 0.43
CA PRO A 95 -2.14 2.12 1.26
C PRO A 95 -2.44 0.75 0.67
N ILE A 96 -1.48 -0.15 0.83
CA ILE A 96 -1.62 -1.57 0.56
C ILE A 96 -1.94 -2.27 1.89
N CYS A 97 -3.09 -2.89 1.94
CA CYS A 97 -3.63 -3.52 3.14
C CYS A 97 -3.70 -5.03 2.99
N SER A 98 -3.44 -5.76 4.07
CA SER A 98 -3.56 -7.21 4.18
C SER A 98 -4.94 -7.62 4.70
N GLN A 99 -5.53 -8.64 4.06
CA GLN A 99 -6.69 -9.37 4.56
C GLN A 99 -6.31 -10.45 5.59
N LEU A 100 -5.03 -10.85 5.62
CA LEU A 100 -4.51 -11.81 6.58
C LEU A 100 -4.20 -11.11 7.90
N ALA A 101 -4.60 -11.76 9.00
CA ALA A 101 -4.04 -11.49 10.32
C ALA A 101 -2.59 -11.99 10.33
N ILE A 102 -1.69 -11.16 9.80
CA ILE A 102 -0.24 -11.29 10.03
C ILE A 102 0.06 -11.00 11.49
#